data_AF-A0A6B9Z7P5-F1
#
_entry.id   AF-A0A6B9Z7P5-F1
#
_cell.length_a   1.000
_cell.length_b   1.000
_cell.length_c   1.000
_cell.angle_alpha   90.00
_cell.angle_beta   90.00
_cell.angle_gamma   90.00
#
_symmetry.space_group_name_H-M   'P 1'
#
loop_
_entity.id
_entity.type
_entity.pdbx_description
1 polymer ?
#
loop_
_entity_poly.entity_id
_entity_poly.type
_entity_poly.pdbx_seq_one_letter_code
_entity_poly.pdbx_strand_id
1 'polypeptide(L)'
;MLEVDKKEAYLLQKAVRQWESGNLITPEQATRMKETWRIREGDWQVVTLYIFIAAISCALMAFGSLVLDEKWIEVFRLKYSLTDGIIATLFAGLTIFLCFHGYRRRQKDPDYSLNRELFWLLPILSVGVSVVYLGKSLQYLHGNYGVFWLLATATYGIVGILLSSRLMWTATLLCLIPAYVKLTYFISDGQSFFWGMNLPCRMILLAFIMVGIHLIFRNNRLYKQVKHITWIGSWLLLLLSGWMISIFGNAATFEEWQQVRQVHLLWWVAGFTVLCVLVLIWGIKTHDTMVRDMAVLFLLLDLYTRYFEYLWDRTHKGVFFTILALSFWWLGKMLERRLKRQKAEKQ
;
A
#
# COMPACT_ATOMS: atom_id res chain seq x y z
N MET A 1 4.84 -21.29 -33.91
CA MET A 1 5.61 -20.03 -34.05
C MET A 1 5.88 -19.50 -32.66
N LEU A 2 7.08 -19.02 -32.40
CA LEU A 2 7.46 -18.45 -31.11
C LEU A 2 6.71 -17.12 -30.89
N GLU A 3 5.98 -16.98 -29.79
CA GLU A 3 5.37 -15.69 -29.43
C GLU A 3 6.32 -14.89 -28.56
N VAL A 4 6.62 -13.66 -28.98
CA VAL A 4 7.57 -12.78 -28.29
C VAL A 4 6.96 -11.41 -28.07
N ASP A 5 7.34 -10.76 -26.97
CA ASP A 5 6.93 -9.38 -26.70
C ASP A 5 7.63 -8.40 -27.67
N LYS A 6 7.22 -7.12 -27.67
CA LYS A 6 7.83 -6.11 -28.57
C LYS A 6 9.33 -5.89 -28.32
N LYS A 7 9.81 -6.01 -27.08
CA LYS A 7 11.23 -5.83 -26.71
C LYS A 7 12.07 -7.04 -27.12
N GLU A 8 11.56 -8.25 -26.90
CA GLU A 8 12.15 -9.52 -27.32
C GLU A 8 12.21 -9.59 -28.85
N ALA A 9 11.12 -9.21 -29.54
CA ALA A 9 11.10 -9.13 -31.00
C ALA A 9 12.14 -8.12 -31.53
N TYR A 10 12.27 -6.96 -30.89
CA TYR A 10 13.30 -5.98 -31.24
C TYR A 10 14.72 -6.53 -31.01
N LEU A 11 14.92 -7.27 -29.91
CA LEU A 11 16.21 -7.88 -29.59
C LEU A 11 16.57 -8.99 -30.58
N LEU A 12 15.61 -9.86 -30.93
CA LEU A 12 15.76 -10.90 -31.96
C LEU A 12 16.04 -10.31 -33.33
N GLN A 13 15.31 -9.26 -33.75
CA GLN A 13 15.59 -8.55 -35.00
C GLN A 13 16.99 -7.94 -35.01
N LYS A 14 17.41 -7.33 -33.89
CA LYS A 14 18.76 -6.74 -33.76
C LYS A 14 19.84 -7.83 -33.85
N ALA A 15 19.65 -8.97 -33.18
CA ALA A 15 20.57 -10.10 -33.22
C ALA A 15 20.71 -10.69 -34.63
N VAL A 16 19.59 -10.95 -35.32
CA VAL A 16 19.59 -11.45 -36.71
C VAL A 16 20.28 -10.47 -37.64
N ARG A 17 20.03 -9.16 -37.50
CA ARG A 17 20.68 -8.12 -38.32
C ARG A 17 22.20 -8.06 -38.07
N GLN A 18 22.62 -8.27 -36.82
CA GLN A 18 24.03 -8.29 -36.46
C GLN A 18 24.74 -9.54 -37.00
N TRP A 19 24.10 -10.70 -36.96
CA TRP A 19 24.61 -11.94 -37.56
C TRP A 19 24.69 -11.87 -39.09
N GLU A 20 23.69 -11.26 -39.73
CA GLU A 20 23.68 -10.98 -41.17
C GLU A 20 24.83 -10.03 -41.55
N SER A 21 25.00 -8.93 -40.81
CA SER A 21 26.12 -7.99 -41.05
C SER A 21 27.51 -8.58 -40.77
N GLY A 22 27.57 -9.59 -39.90
CA GLY A 22 28.79 -10.31 -39.55
C GLY A 22 29.11 -11.50 -40.45
N ASN A 23 28.35 -11.72 -41.53
CA ASN A 23 28.46 -12.89 -42.42
C ASN A 23 28.33 -14.26 -41.70
N LEU A 24 27.68 -14.30 -40.52
CA LEU A 24 27.42 -15.55 -39.78
C LEU A 24 26.22 -16.32 -40.34
N ILE A 25 25.31 -15.64 -41.02
CA ILE A 25 24.10 -16.20 -41.65
C ILE A 25 23.88 -15.56 -43.02
N THR A 26 23.27 -16.30 -43.95
CA THR A 26 22.90 -15.77 -45.27
C THR A 26 21.63 -14.90 -45.20
N PRO A 27 21.39 -14.00 -46.18
CA PRO A 27 20.17 -13.20 -46.24
C PRO A 27 18.89 -14.06 -46.27
N GLU A 28 18.96 -15.23 -46.92
CA GLU A 28 17.86 -16.18 -46.98
C GLU A 28 17.58 -16.82 -45.61
N GLN A 29 18.63 -17.19 -44.86
CA GLN A 29 18.50 -17.71 -43.50
C GLN A 29 17.96 -16.64 -42.54
N ALA A 30 18.39 -15.38 -42.68
CA ALA A 30 17.89 -14.26 -41.90
C ALA A 30 16.39 -14.02 -42.13
N THR A 31 15.92 -14.20 -43.37
CA THR A 31 14.50 -14.08 -43.73
C THR A 31 13.68 -15.21 -43.11
N ARG A 32 14.13 -16.47 -43.25
CA ARG A 32 13.48 -17.62 -42.60
C ARG A 32 13.43 -17.49 -41.08
N MET A 33 14.50 -17.00 -40.45
CA MET A 33 14.52 -16.76 -39.01
C MET A 33 13.43 -15.77 -38.61
N LYS A 34 13.28 -14.64 -39.33
CA LYS A 34 12.26 -13.63 -39.05
C LYS A 34 10.82 -14.16 -39.12
N GLU A 35 10.58 -15.22 -39.89
CA GLU A 35 9.27 -15.88 -40.00
C GLU A 35 8.98 -16.87 -38.86
N THR A 36 9.99 -17.25 -38.05
CA THR A 36 9.79 -18.25 -36.97
C THR A 36 9.09 -17.70 -35.73
N TRP A 37 9.03 -16.37 -35.58
CA TRP A 37 8.40 -15.71 -34.45
C TRP A 37 7.30 -14.74 -34.88
N ARG A 38 6.29 -14.57 -34.01
CA ARG A 38 5.25 -13.56 -34.15
C ARG A 38 5.24 -12.67 -32.92
N ILE A 39 5.06 -11.36 -33.14
CA ILE A 39 4.90 -10.41 -32.06
C ILE A 39 3.55 -10.66 -31.41
N ARG A 40 3.52 -10.90 -30.09
CA ARG A 40 2.27 -11.01 -29.34
C ARG A 40 1.49 -9.70 -29.47
N GLU A 41 0.32 -9.76 -30.12
CA GLU A 41 -0.56 -8.61 -30.31
C GLU A 41 -1.35 -8.34 -29.03
N GLY A 42 -0.96 -7.29 -28.31
CA GLY A 42 -1.68 -6.75 -27.17
C GLY A 42 -1.13 -7.20 -25.82
N ASP A 43 -0.77 -6.23 -24.98
CA ASP A 43 -0.45 -6.45 -23.57
C ASP A 43 -1.76 -6.62 -22.79
N TRP A 44 -2.52 -7.68 -23.12
CA TRP A 44 -3.83 -7.99 -22.53
C TRP A 44 -3.73 -8.10 -21.01
N GLN A 45 -2.56 -8.42 -20.47
CA GLN A 45 -2.31 -8.47 -19.03
C GLN A 45 -2.55 -7.12 -18.35
N VAL A 46 -2.09 -6.02 -18.95
CA VAL A 46 -2.28 -4.67 -18.42
C VAL A 46 -3.76 -4.26 -18.49
N VAL A 47 -4.41 -4.54 -19.62
CA VAL A 47 -5.85 -4.29 -19.79
C VAL A 47 -6.67 -5.10 -18.78
N THR A 48 -6.35 -6.38 -18.63
CA THR A 48 -6.96 -7.27 -17.63
C THR A 48 -6.75 -6.74 -16.21
N LEU A 49 -5.55 -6.28 -15.86
CA LEU A 49 -5.29 -5.67 -14.56
C LEU A 49 -6.17 -4.43 -14.31
N TYR A 50 -6.28 -3.52 -15.29
CA TYR A 50 -7.14 -2.34 -15.16
C TYR A 50 -8.63 -2.70 -15.04
N ILE A 51 -9.12 -3.67 -15.82
CA ILE A 51 -10.50 -4.17 -15.69
C ILE A 51 -10.74 -4.74 -14.29
N PHE A 52 -9.80 -5.52 -13.76
CA PHE A 52 -9.90 -6.04 -12.40
C PHE A 52 -9.90 -4.92 -11.35
N ILE A 53 -9.04 -3.90 -11.47
CA ILE A 53 -9.03 -2.75 -10.57
C ILE A 53 -10.37 -2.00 -10.62
N ALA A 54 -10.92 -1.78 -11.81
CA ALA A 54 -12.24 -1.16 -11.98
C ALA A 54 -13.34 -2.01 -11.34
N ALA A 55 -13.35 -3.33 -11.57
CA ALA A 55 -14.31 -4.24 -10.98
C ALA A 55 -14.25 -4.24 -9.43
N ILE A 56 -13.04 -4.26 -8.86
CA ILE A 56 -12.84 -4.15 -7.40
C ILE A 56 -13.38 -2.82 -6.89
N SER A 57 -13.05 -1.71 -7.57
CA SER A 57 -13.50 -0.38 -7.17
C SER A 57 -15.02 -0.27 -7.18
N CYS A 58 -15.67 -0.79 -8.23
CA CYS A 58 -17.13 -0.86 -8.31
C CYS A 58 -17.73 -1.75 -7.21
N ALA A 59 -17.15 -2.93 -6.95
CA ALA A 59 -17.63 -3.82 -5.89
C ALA A 59 -17.51 -3.18 -4.49
N LEU A 60 -16.40 -2.49 -4.22
CA LEU A 60 -16.18 -1.76 -2.97
C LEU A 60 -17.14 -0.57 -2.83
N MET A 61 -17.37 0.20 -3.90
CA MET A 61 -18.35 1.29 -3.90
C MET A 61 -19.78 0.79 -3.71
N ALA A 62 -20.17 -0.27 -4.41
CA ALA A 62 -21.50 -0.87 -4.27
C ALA A 62 -21.72 -1.37 -2.84
N PHE A 63 -20.73 -2.07 -2.27
CA PHE A 63 -20.78 -2.51 -0.88
C PHE A 63 -20.83 -1.34 0.09
N GLY A 64 -19.96 -0.34 -0.07
CA GLY A 64 -19.93 0.85 0.78
C GLY A 64 -21.26 1.62 0.75
N SER A 65 -21.82 1.82 -0.45
CA SER A 65 -23.13 2.44 -0.62
C SER A 65 -24.24 1.64 0.06
N LEU A 66 -24.23 0.31 -0.05
CA LEU A 66 -25.27 -0.53 0.53
C LEU A 66 -25.18 -0.59 2.07
N VAL A 67 -23.98 -0.50 2.63
CA VAL A 67 -23.75 -0.49 4.09
C VAL A 67 -23.98 0.88 4.72
N LEU A 68 -23.66 1.97 4.00
CA LEU A 68 -23.84 3.35 4.48
C LEU A 68 -25.28 3.86 4.27
N ASP A 69 -26.00 3.34 3.28
CA ASP A 69 -27.40 3.72 3.05
C ASP A 69 -28.31 3.04 4.08
N GLU A 70 -28.61 3.78 5.15
CA GLU A 70 -29.45 3.34 6.26
C GLU A 70 -30.82 2.81 5.78
N LYS A 71 -31.34 3.31 4.65
CA LYS A 71 -32.68 2.96 4.15
C LYS A 71 -32.82 1.49 3.76
N TRP A 72 -31.83 0.91 3.10
CA TRP A 72 -31.91 -0.49 2.67
C TRP A 72 -31.84 -1.45 3.86
N ILE A 73 -30.93 -1.16 4.79
CA ILE A 73 -30.78 -1.93 6.03
C ILE A 73 -32.04 -1.79 6.89
N GLU A 74 -32.63 -0.60 6.96
CA GLU A 74 -33.86 -0.33 7.70
C GLU A 74 -35.06 -1.06 7.11
N VAL A 75 -35.19 -1.11 5.77
CA VAL A 75 -36.22 -1.93 5.09
C VAL A 75 -36.04 -3.42 5.38
N PHE A 76 -34.81 -3.95 5.34
CA PHE A 76 -34.54 -5.34 5.72
C PHE A 76 -34.82 -5.61 7.20
N ARG A 77 -34.46 -4.67 8.07
CA ARG A 77 -34.70 -4.74 9.52
C ARG A 77 -36.19 -4.77 9.82
N LEU A 78 -36.99 -3.93 9.15
CA LEU A 78 -38.45 -3.88 9.32
C LEU A 78 -39.12 -5.14 8.76
N LYS A 79 -38.62 -5.69 7.64
CA LYS A 79 -39.23 -6.85 6.98
C LYS A 79 -38.91 -8.19 7.65
N TYR A 80 -37.74 -8.33 8.27
CA TYR A 80 -37.26 -9.58 8.86
C TYR A 80 -36.98 -9.53 10.37
N SER A 81 -37.24 -8.39 11.03
CA SER A 81 -36.93 -8.16 12.45
C SER A 81 -35.50 -8.55 12.83
N LEU A 82 -34.55 -8.31 11.94
CA LEU A 82 -33.15 -8.70 12.13
C LEU A 82 -32.47 -7.74 13.12
N THR A 83 -32.20 -8.22 14.33
CA THR A 83 -31.35 -7.53 15.31
C THR A 83 -29.92 -7.44 14.79
N ASP A 84 -29.20 -6.37 15.14
CA ASP A 84 -27.80 -6.18 14.73
C ASP A 84 -26.91 -7.40 15.07
N GLY A 85 -27.16 -8.06 16.20
CA GLY A 85 -26.46 -9.30 16.58
C GLY A 85 -26.72 -10.49 15.65
N ILE A 86 -27.90 -10.59 15.04
CA ILE A 86 -28.22 -11.64 14.05
C ILE A 86 -27.44 -11.39 12.75
N ILE A 87 -27.37 -10.13 12.31
CA ILE A 87 -26.59 -9.75 11.13
C ILE A 87 -25.11 -10.06 11.38
N ALA A 88 -24.60 -9.73 12.57
CA ALA A 88 -23.22 -10.00 12.95
C ALA A 88 -22.88 -11.51 12.89
N THR A 89 -23.75 -12.36 13.43
CA THR A 89 -23.55 -13.83 13.45
C THR A 89 -23.71 -14.46 12.08
N LEU A 90 -24.67 -14.00 11.26
CA LEU A 90 -24.85 -14.46 9.89
C LEU A 90 -23.62 -14.17 9.03
N PHE A 91 -23.08 -12.96 9.10
CA PHE A 91 -21.86 -12.58 8.36
C PHE A 91 -20.60 -13.24 8.94
N ALA A 92 -20.56 -13.56 10.24
CA ALA A 92 -19.50 -14.39 10.81
C ALA A 92 -19.53 -15.81 10.20
N GLY A 93 -20.71 -16.43 10.14
CA GLY A 93 -20.91 -17.74 9.50
C GLY A 93 -20.56 -17.72 8.01
N LEU A 94 -20.99 -16.68 7.29
CA LEU A 94 -20.62 -16.46 5.89
C LEU A 94 -19.10 -16.34 5.71
N THR A 95 -18.42 -15.61 6.60
CA THR A 95 -16.95 -15.50 6.58
C THR A 95 -16.30 -16.87 6.69
N ILE A 96 -16.72 -17.69 7.65
CA ILE A 96 -16.19 -19.05 7.84
C ILE A 96 -16.41 -19.89 6.58
N PHE A 97 -17.62 -19.86 6.02
CA PHE A 97 -17.96 -20.56 4.78
C PHE A 97 -17.07 -20.13 3.60
N LEU A 98 -16.92 -18.82 3.39
CA LEU A 98 -16.09 -18.27 2.31
C LEU A 98 -14.60 -18.60 2.50
N CYS A 99 -14.08 -18.50 3.71
CA CYS A 99 -12.71 -18.88 4.03
C CYS A 99 -12.45 -20.36 3.78
N PHE A 100 -13.38 -21.23 4.20
CA PHE A 100 -13.29 -22.67 3.95
C PHE A 100 -13.33 -23.00 2.45
N HIS A 101 -14.23 -22.37 1.70
CA HIS A 101 -14.33 -22.55 0.26
C HIS A 101 -13.07 -22.02 -0.47
N GLY A 102 -12.55 -20.86 -0.06
CA GLY A 102 -11.31 -20.29 -0.57
C GLY A 102 -10.11 -21.22 -0.32
N TYR A 103 -10.02 -21.78 0.88
CA TYR A 103 -9.00 -22.77 1.24
C TYR A 103 -9.08 -24.03 0.38
N ARG A 104 -10.28 -24.61 0.21
CA ARG A 104 -10.50 -25.81 -0.62
C ARG A 104 -10.16 -25.57 -2.10
N ARG A 105 -10.47 -24.38 -2.64
CA ARG A 105 -10.09 -24.00 -4.00
C ARG A 105 -8.59 -23.90 -4.17
N ARG A 106 -7.87 -23.36 -3.18
CA ARG A 106 -6.41 -23.23 -3.20
C ARG A 106 -5.71 -24.58 -3.27
N GLN A 107 -6.23 -25.61 -2.60
CA GLN A 107 -5.62 -26.95 -2.64
C GLN A 107 -5.75 -27.66 -4.00
N LYS A 108 -6.84 -27.39 -4.74
CA LYS A 108 -7.09 -28.07 -6.02
C LYS A 108 -6.22 -27.57 -7.16
N ASP A 109 -5.69 -26.35 -7.03
CA ASP A 109 -4.86 -25.73 -8.04
C ASP A 109 -3.88 -24.77 -7.34
N PRO A 110 -2.61 -25.15 -7.18
CA PRO A 110 -1.63 -24.38 -6.40
C PRO A 110 -1.12 -23.13 -7.13
N ASP A 111 -1.45 -22.95 -8.41
CA ASP A 111 -0.91 -21.83 -9.19
C ASP A 111 -1.54 -20.49 -8.79
N TYR A 112 -0.67 -19.49 -8.68
CA TYR A 112 -1.06 -18.12 -8.34
C TYR A 112 -1.88 -17.51 -9.48
N SER A 113 -3.09 -17.03 -9.18
CA SER A 113 -3.89 -16.25 -10.10
C SER A 113 -4.46 -15.02 -9.40
N LEU A 114 -4.46 -13.88 -10.10
CA LEU A 114 -4.98 -12.62 -9.56
C LEU A 114 -6.46 -12.76 -9.15
N ASN A 115 -7.26 -13.46 -9.95
CA ASN A 115 -8.65 -13.78 -9.63
C ASN A 115 -8.81 -14.53 -8.29
N ARG A 116 -7.86 -15.42 -7.94
CA ARG A 116 -7.88 -16.14 -6.66
C ARG A 116 -7.57 -15.22 -5.48
N GLU A 117 -6.66 -14.26 -5.65
CA GLU A 117 -6.44 -13.25 -4.60
C GLU A 117 -7.65 -12.33 -4.45
N LEU A 118 -8.33 -11.97 -5.55
CA LEU A 118 -9.55 -11.16 -5.51
C LEU A 118 -10.68 -11.85 -4.74
N PHE A 119 -10.76 -13.18 -4.74
CA PHE A 119 -11.75 -13.91 -3.95
C PHE A 119 -11.69 -13.55 -2.45
N TRP A 120 -10.50 -13.24 -1.91
CA TRP A 120 -10.34 -12.86 -0.50
C TRP A 120 -11.01 -11.53 -0.14
N LEU A 121 -11.37 -10.70 -1.12
CA LEU A 121 -12.19 -9.51 -0.87
C LEU A 121 -13.54 -9.87 -0.23
N LEU A 122 -14.15 -11.00 -0.61
CA LEU A 122 -15.46 -11.40 -0.08
C LEU A 122 -15.40 -11.69 1.43
N PRO A 123 -14.50 -12.57 1.95
CA PRO A 123 -14.27 -12.68 3.38
C PRO A 123 -13.91 -11.36 4.07
N ILE A 124 -13.13 -10.49 3.42
CA ILE A 124 -12.71 -9.22 4.04
C ILE A 124 -13.92 -8.33 4.32
N LEU A 125 -14.79 -8.15 3.31
CA LEU A 125 -16.02 -7.40 3.44
C LEU A 125 -16.96 -8.04 4.46
N SER A 126 -17.07 -9.37 4.45
CA SER A 126 -17.92 -10.13 5.36
C SER A 126 -17.52 -9.96 6.83
N VAL A 127 -16.21 -10.02 7.15
CA VAL A 127 -15.69 -9.71 8.50
C VAL A 127 -16.00 -8.27 8.87
N GLY A 128 -15.85 -7.33 7.93
CA GLY A 128 -16.14 -5.91 8.16
C GLY A 128 -17.58 -5.70 8.61
N VAL A 129 -18.55 -6.29 7.89
CA VAL A 129 -19.97 -6.27 8.30
C VAL A 129 -20.15 -6.90 9.68
N SER A 130 -19.63 -8.12 9.86
CA SER A 130 -19.80 -8.87 11.10
C SER A 130 -19.33 -8.07 12.32
N VAL A 131 -18.14 -7.48 12.24
CA VAL A 131 -17.56 -6.70 13.34
C VAL A 131 -18.30 -5.39 13.58
N VAL A 132 -18.71 -4.66 12.52
CA VAL A 132 -19.46 -3.41 12.67
C VAL A 132 -20.80 -3.66 13.37
N TYR A 133 -21.55 -4.68 12.93
CA TYR A 133 -22.85 -5.02 13.52
C TYR A 133 -22.72 -5.63 14.91
N LEU A 134 -21.64 -6.38 15.19
CA LEU A 134 -21.32 -6.81 16.54
C LEU A 134 -21.08 -5.60 17.46
N GLY A 135 -20.37 -4.59 16.95
CA GLY A 135 -20.17 -3.30 17.61
C GLY A 135 -21.48 -2.60 17.94
N LYS A 136 -22.38 -2.47 16.96
CA LYS A 136 -23.71 -1.89 17.18
C LYS A 136 -24.51 -2.67 18.22
N SER A 137 -24.52 -4.01 18.14
CA SER A 137 -25.23 -4.88 19.08
C SER A 137 -24.73 -4.74 20.53
N LEU A 138 -23.46 -4.41 20.72
CA LEU A 138 -22.83 -4.20 22.03
C LEU A 138 -22.70 -2.71 22.40
N GLN A 139 -23.38 -1.82 21.66
CA GLN A 139 -23.31 -0.36 21.83
C GLN A 139 -21.86 0.17 21.89
N TYR A 140 -20.98 -0.45 21.10
CA TYR A 140 -19.55 -0.20 21.04
C TYR A 140 -18.85 -0.19 22.41
N LEU A 141 -19.33 -0.94 23.41
CA LEU A 141 -18.75 -0.98 24.76
C LEU A 141 -18.52 0.42 25.35
N HIS A 142 -19.57 1.24 25.42
CA HIS A 142 -19.51 2.63 25.90
C HIS A 142 -18.61 3.55 25.03
N GLY A 143 -18.64 3.38 23.71
CA GLY A 143 -17.88 4.23 22.77
C GLY A 143 -16.45 3.77 22.48
N ASN A 144 -16.05 2.59 22.93
CA ASN A 144 -14.77 1.96 22.58
C ASN A 144 -14.81 1.33 21.17
N TYR A 145 -14.87 2.18 20.14
CA TYR A 145 -14.75 1.74 18.75
C TYR A 145 -13.42 1.05 18.44
N GLY A 146 -12.36 1.36 19.20
CA GLY A 146 -11.02 0.82 19.00
C GLY A 146 -10.95 -0.70 19.13
N VAL A 147 -11.66 -1.27 20.11
CA VAL A 147 -11.70 -2.73 20.33
C VAL A 147 -12.29 -3.47 19.13
N PHE A 148 -13.32 -2.92 18.47
CA PHE A 148 -13.92 -3.56 17.30
C PHE A 148 -13.00 -3.47 16.07
N TRP A 149 -12.32 -2.35 15.85
CA TRP A 149 -11.28 -2.26 14.82
C TRP A 149 -10.11 -3.21 15.11
N LEU A 150 -9.74 -3.39 16.36
CA LEU A 150 -8.72 -4.35 16.79
C LEU A 150 -9.19 -5.79 16.56
N LEU A 151 -10.47 -6.09 16.82
CA LEU A 151 -11.08 -7.39 16.53
C LEU A 151 -11.04 -7.69 15.02
N ALA A 152 -11.39 -6.73 14.16
CA ALA A 152 -11.25 -6.87 12.70
C ALA A 152 -9.79 -7.12 12.31
N THR A 153 -8.86 -6.33 12.85
CA THR A 153 -7.41 -6.47 12.63
C THR A 153 -6.93 -7.87 13.00
N ALA A 154 -7.28 -8.36 14.20
CA ALA A 154 -6.91 -9.69 14.67
C ALA A 154 -7.51 -10.78 13.78
N THR A 155 -8.78 -10.66 13.40
CA THR A 155 -9.46 -11.61 12.51
C THR A 155 -8.77 -11.67 11.15
N TYR A 156 -8.50 -10.52 10.52
CA TYR A 156 -7.75 -10.47 9.26
C TYR A 156 -6.34 -11.04 9.40
N GLY A 157 -5.66 -10.74 10.50
CA GLY A 157 -4.29 -11.20 10.75
C GLY A 157 -4.21 -12.71 10.92
N ILE A 158 -5.08 -13.28 11.76
CA ILE A 158 -5.15 -14.73 12.01
C ILE A 158 -5.47 -15.45 10.70
N VAL A 159 -6.54 -15.06 10.02
CA VAL A 159 -6.96 -15.70 8.77
C VAL A 159 -5.92 -15.49 7.67
N GLY A 160 -5.32 -14.29 7.58
CA GLY A 160 -4.28 -13.97 6.63
C GLY A 160 -3.01 -14.80 6.78
N ILE A 161 -2.61 -15.13 8.02
CA ILE A 161 -1.50 -16.06 8.28
C ILE A 161 -1.90 -17.50 7.92
N LEU A 162 -3.05 -17.97 8.41
CA LEU A 162 -3.53 -19.34 8.22
C LEU A 162 -3.72 -19.68 6.73
N LEU A 163 -4.34 -18.76 5.99
CA LEU A 163 -4.62 -18.91 4.57
C LEU A 163 -3.51 -18.34 3.69
N SER A 164 -2.47 -17.77 4.30
CA SER A 164 -1.32 -17.13 3.68
C SER A 164 -1.66 -16.20 2.51
N SER A 165 -2.75 -15.45 2.66
CA SER A 165 -3.23 -14.50 1.65
C SER A 165 -2.53 -13.15 1.85
N ARG A 166 -2.02 -12.60 0.75
CA ARG A 166 -1.42 -11.27 0.74
C ARG A 166 -2.47 -10.20 0.99
N LEU A 167 -3.65 -10.35 0.39
CA LEU A 167 -4.72 -9.37 0.44
C LEU A 167 -5.34 -9.27 1.84
N MET A 168 -5.55 -10.41 2.53
CA MET A 168 -6.01 -10.39 3.92
C MET A 168 -4.99 -9.74 4.85
N TRP A 169 -3.70 -10.00 4.63
CA TRP A 169 -2.66 -9.35 5.44
C TRP A 169 -2.54 -7.85 5.17
N THR A 170 -2.74 -7.39 3.92
CA THR A 170 -2.84 -5.95 3.66
C THR A 170 -4.03 -5.33 4.38
N ALA A 171 -5.17 -6.02 4.46
CA ALA A 171 -6.32 -5.56 5.23
C ALA A 171 -6.02 -5.51 6.74
N THR A 172 -5.24 -6.46 7.27
CA THR A 172 -4.73 -6.40 8.65
C THR A 172 -3.98 -5.10 8.91
N LEU A 173 -3.00 -4.75 8.05
CA LEU A 173 -2.20 -3.55 8.25
C LEU A 173 -3.03 -2.27 8.10
N LEU A 174 -3.97 -2.25 7.13
CA LEU A 174 -4.87 -1.12 6.93
C LEU A 174 -5.84 -0.92 8.10
N CYS A 175 -6.34 -1.99 8.72
CA CYS A 175 -7.22 -1.92 9.90
C CYS A 175 -6.45 -1.64 11.20
N LEU A 176 -5.19 -2.04 11.29
CA LEU A 176 -4.36 -1.81 12.48
C LEU A 176 -4.20 -0.30 12.78
N ILE A 177 -4.08 0.53 11.74
CA ILE A 177 -3.95 1.99 11.87
C ILE A 177 -5.17 2.61 12.57
N PRO A 178 -6.41 2.52 12.04
CA PRO A 178 -7.59 3.05 12.71
C PRO A 178 -7.87 2.36 14.04
N ALA A 179 -7.55 1.06 14.20
CA ALA A 179 -7.64 0.37 15.48
C ALA A 179 -6.80 1.07 16.56
N TYR A 180 -5.52 1.29 16.28
CA TYR A 180 -4.61 1.95 17.20
C TYR A 180 -5.02 3.41 17.46
N VAL A 181 -5.42 4.15 16.41
CA VAL A 181 -5.87 5.54 16.56
C VAL A 181 -7.11 5.62 17.47
N LYS A 182 -8.14 4.81 17.22
CA LYS A 182 -9.36 4.81 18.03
C LYS A 182 -9.12 4.31 19.45
N LEU A 183 -8.25 3.31 19.64
CA LEU A 183 -7.92 2.80 20.97
C LEU A 183 -7.16 3.85 21.80
N THR A 184 -6.15 4.50 21.21
CA THR A 184 -5.39 5.56 21.90
C THR A 184 -6.26 6.76 22.23
N TYR A 185 -7.20 7.14 21.36
CA TYR A 185 -8.19 8.18 21.66
C TYR A 185 -9.17 7.78 22.77
N PHE A 186 -9.60 6.52 22.81
CA PHE A 186 -10.47 6.04 23.87
C PHE A 186 -9.76 6.06 25.23
N ILE A 187 -8.49 5.60 25.27
CA ILE A 187 -7.68 5.60 26.50
C ILE A 187 -7.36 7.03 26.97
N SER A 188 -7.24 7.99 26.04
CA SER A 188 -7.03 9.40 26.37
C SER A 188 -8.32 10.18 26.62
N ASP A 189 -9.48 9.52 26.79
CA ASP A 189 -10.79 10.16 26.98
C ASP A 189 -11.11 11.22 25.92
N GLY A 190 -10.73 10.95 24.67
CA GLY A 190 -10.95 11.84 23.52
C GLY A 190 -9.98 13.02 23.42
N GLN A 191 -8.99 13.12 24.32
CA GLN A 191 -7.97 14.18 24.27
C GLN A 191 -7.06 14.03 23.05
N SER A 192 -6.57 15.17 22.55
CA SER A 192 -5.68 15.23 21.37
C SER A 192 -4.33 14.54 21.57
N PHE A 193 -3.85 14.50 22.82
CA PHE A 193 -2.59 13.86 23.18
C PHE A 193 -2.79 12.49 23.82
N PHE A 194 -1.97 11.54 23.42
CA PHE A 194 -1.81 10.24 24.06
C PHE A 194 -0.38 10.12 24.58
N TRP A 195 -0.19 10.11 25.92
CA TRP A 195 1.15 10.20 26.56
C TRP A 195 2.00 11.36 26.05
N GLY A 196 1.38 12.53 25.84
CA GLY A 196 2.05 13.72 25.29
C GLY A 196 2.36 13.64 23.79
N MET A 197 1.94 12.59 23.09
CA MET A 197 2.12 12.43 21.65
C MET A 197 0.82 12.79 20.91
N ASN A 198 0.93 13.67 19.92
CA ASN A 198 -0.16 13.91 18.96
C ASN A 198 -0.31 12.73 17.99
N LEU A 199 -1.26 12.84 17.04
CA LEU A 199 -1.58 11.76 16.10
C LEU A 199 -0.34 11.27 15.29
N PRO A 200 0.42 12.14 14.61
CA PRO A 200 1.64 11.71 13.92
C PRO A 200 2.69 11.04 14.84
N CYS A 201 2.92 11.59 16.05
CA CYS A 201 3.88 11.04 17.00
C CYS A 201 3.51 9.61 17.47
N ARG A 202 2.25 9.36 17.82
CA ARG A 202 1.82 8.00 18.21
C ARG A 202 1.86 7.00 17.05
N MET A 203 1.78 7.45 15.80
CA MET A 203 1.93 6.59 14.61
C MET A 203 3.38 6.13 14.40
N ILE A 204 4.37 6.95 14.78
CA ILE A 204 5.76 6.49 14.85
C ILE A 204 5.91 5.34 15.85
N LEU A 205 5.29 5.44 17.03
CA LEU A 205 5.33 4.37 18.02
C LEU A 205 4.74 3.07 17.46
N LEU A 206 3.58 3.14 16.79
CA LEU A 206 2.99 1.99 16.12
C LEU A 206 3.93 1.40 15.06
N ALA A 207 4.56 2.25 14.24
CA ALA A 207 5.49 1.80 13.22
C ALA A 207 6.70 1.06 13.83
N PHE A 208 7.27 1.56 14.93
CA PHE A 208 8.34 0.87 15.66
C PHE A 208 7.88 -0.47 16.22
N ILE A 209 6.68 -0.55 16.78
CA ILE A 209 6.09 -1.82 17.25
C ILE A 209 5.98 -2.80 16.07
N MET A 210 5.51 -2.35 14.90
CA MET A 210 5.40 -3.20 13.71
C MET A 210 6.77 -3.67 13.18
N VAL A 211 7.80 -2.82 13.21
CA VAL A 211 9.19 -3.22 12.90
C VAL A 211 9.69 -4.24 13.92
N GLY A 212 9.44 -4.03 15.22
CA GLY A 212 9.81 -4.94 16.29
C GLY A 212 9.18 -6.33 16.12
N ILE A 213 7.87 -6.38 15.86
CA ILE A 213 7.14 -7.61 15.56
C ILE A 213 7.75 -8.29 14.33
N HIS A 214 8.03 -7.55 13.26
CA HIS A 214 8.68 -8.11 12.08
C HIS A 214 10.01 -8.79 12.43
N LEU A 215 10.86 -8.14 13.22
CA LEU A 215 12.17 -8.67 13.60
C LEU A 215 12.05 -9.94 14.45
N ILE A 216 11.10 -9.99 15.39
CA ILE A 216 10.84 -11.16 16.25
C ILE A 216 10.36 -12.35 15.42
N PHE A 217 9.41 -12.13 14.50
CA PHE A 217 8.78 -13.21 13.73
C PHE A 217 9.47 -13.55 12.40
N ARG A 218 10.57 -12.87 12.04
CA ARG A 218 11.22 -12.98 10.71
C ARG A 218 11.65 -14.41 10.32
N ASN A 219 11.87 -15.30 11.29
CA ASN A 219 12.28 -16.69 11.08
C ASN A 219 11.10 -17.69 11.12
N ASN A 220 9.88 -17.24 11.44
CA ASN A 220 8.72 -18.13 11.54
C ASN A 220 8.24 -18.55 10.13
N ARG A 221 7.99 -19.85 9.94
CA ARG A 221 7.53 -20.44 8.66
C ARG A 221 6.21 -19.83 8.18
N LEU A 222 5.26 -19.60 9.09
CA LEU A 222 3.95 -19.03 8.75
C LEU A 222 4.05 -17.55 8.35
N TYR A 223 4.96 -16.81 9.00
CA TYR A 223 5.18 -15.39 8.73
C TYR A 223 5.91 -15.14 7.41
N LYS A 224 6.67 -16.11 6.89
CA LYS A 224 7.50 -15.96 5.69
C LYS A 224 6.73 -15.43 4.46
N GLN A 225 5.46 -15.81 4.32
CA GLN A 225 4.63 -15.42 3.18
C GLN A 225 4.15 -13.96 3.25
N VAL A 226 4.02 -13.41 4.45
CA VAL A 226 3.53 -12.03 4.70
C VAL A 226 4.63 -11.07 5.15
N LYS A 227 5.83 -11.59 5.44
CA LYS A 227 7.02 -10.87 5.91
C LYS A 227 7.28 -9.60 5.11
N HIS A 228 7.26 -9.70 3.78
CA HIS A 228 7.53 -8.58 2.88
C HIS A 228 6.48 -7.47 3.01
N ILE A 229 5.20 -7.83 3.16
CA ILE A 229 4.10 -6.85 3.28
C ILE A 229 4.20 -6.10 4.61
N THR A 230 4.45 -6.79 5.72
CA THR A 230 4.71 -6.11 7.00
C THR A 230 5.93 -5.20 6.91
N TRP A 231 7.02 -5.67 6.29
CA TRP A 231 8.23 -4.87 6.16
C TRP A 231 7.98 -3.54 5.45
N ILE A 232 7.36 -3.61 4.27
CA ILE A 232 6.94 -2.45 3.49
C ILE A 232 6.00 -1.55 4.30
N GLY A 233 4.96 -2.14 4.90
CA GLY A 233 3.95 -1.39 5.64
C GLY A 233 4.52 -0.65 6.85
N SER A 234 5.45 -1.27 7.58
CA SER A 234 6.10 -0.66 8.74
C SER A 234 6.96 0.55 8.35
N TRP A 235 7.79 0.42 7.31
CA TRP A 235 8.61 1.55 6.84
C TRP A 235 7.77 2.64 6.22
N LEU A 236 6.69 2.29 5.52
CA LEU A 236 5.76 3.26 4.94
C LEU A 236 5.10 4.07 6.04
N LEU A 237 4.59 3.39 7.07
CA LEU A 237 3.98 4.06 8.21
C LEU A 237 4.99 4.93 8.94
N LEU A 238 6.22 4.45 9.16
CA LEU A 238 7.27 5.23 9.85
C LEU A 238 7.63 6.51 9.09
N LEU A 239 7.90 6.41 7.78
CA LEU A 239 8.28 7.55 6.95
C LEU A 239 7.11 8.52 6.74
N LEU A 240 5.89 8.00 6.54
CA LEU A 240 4.68 8.83 6.43
C LEU A 240 4.41 9.59 7.72
N SER A 241 4.55 8.93 8.87
CA SER A 241 4.35 9.57 10.17
C SER A 241 5.44 10.59 10.45
N GLY A 242 6.70 10.28 10.14
CA GLY A 242 7.80 11.23 10.26
C GLY A 242 7.63 12.47 9.39
N TRP A 243 7.15 12.31 8.16
CA TRP A 243 6.81 13.43 7.27
C TRP A 243 5.65 14.27 7.81
N MET A 244 4.62 13.62 8.37
CA MET A 244 3.54 14.36 9.03
C MET A 244 4.05 15.14 10.25
N ILE A 245 4.97 14.58 11.04
CA ILE A 245 5.61 15.30 12.16
C ILE A 245 6.45 16.47 11.66
N SER A 246 7.14 16.36 10.52
CA SER A 246 7.89 17.51 9.98
C SER A 246 6.97 18.66 9.56
N ILE A 247 5.70 18.41 9.26
CA ILE A 247 4.69 19.44 8.92
C ILE A 247 3.99 19.97 10.18
N PHE A 248 3.50 19.07 11.04
CA PHE A 248 2.61 19.43 12.14
C PHE A 248 3.32 19.57 13.50
N GLY A 249 4.56 19.09 13.62
CA GLY A 249 5.25 18.96 14.89
C GLY A 249 4.42 18.12 15.88
N ASN A 250 4.47 18.52 17.15
CA ASN A 250 3.65 17.93 18.21
C ASN A 250 2.51 18.88 18.67
N ALA A 251 1.85 19.55 17.73
CA ALA A 251 0.67 20.38 18.04
C ALA A 251 -0.57 19.51 18.36
N ALA A 252 -1.41 19.96 19.30
CA ALA A 252 -2.59 19.22 19.75
C ALA A 252 -3.77 19.40 18.79
N THR A 253 -3.95 20.62 18.29
CA THR A 253 -5.07 21.01 17.45
C THR A 253 -4.60 21.77 16.21
N PHE A 254 -5.47 21.84 15.20
CA PHE A 254 -5.22 22.61 14.00
C PHE A 254 -5.10 24.12 14.32
N GLU A 255 -5.89 24.61 15.27
CA GLU A 255 -5.87 26.01 15.72
C GLU A 255 -4.53 26.35 16.37
N GLU A 256 -4.02 25.49 17.26
CA GLU A 256 -2.68 25.66 17.84
C GLU A 256 -1.60 25.68 16.75
N TRP A 257 -1.67 24.74 15.81
CA TRP A 257 -0.70 24.65 14.72
C TRP A 257 -0.67 25.92 13.86
N GLN A 258 -1.82 26.54 13.57
CA GLN A 258 -1.90 27.79 12.80
C GLN A 258 -1.20 28.97 13.50
N GLN A 259 -1.12 28.95 14.82
CA GLN A 259 -0.48 30.01 15.61
C GLN A 259 1.04 29.79 15.76
N VAL A 260 1.52 28.57 15.52
CA VAL A 260 2.96 28.26 15.61
C VAL A 260 3.70 28.82 14.40
N ARG A 261 4.71 29.66 14.67
CA ARG A 261 5.60 30.15 13.62
C ARG A 261 6.38 28.97 13.02
N GLN A 262 6.35 28.82 11.69
CA GLN A 262 6.98 27.71 10.97
C GLN A 262 8.48 27.50 11.28
N VAL A 263 9.19 28.54 11.74
CA VAL A 263 10.60 28.42 12.17
C VAL A 263 10.77 27.45 13.33
N HIS A 264 9.78 27.33 14.24
CA HIS A 264 9.84 26.37 15.34
C HIS A 264 9.71 24.92 14.87
N LEU A 265 9.17 24.69 13.66
CA LEU A 265 9.05 23.36 13.08
C LEU A 265 10.35 22.88 12.42
N LEU A 266 11.34 23.75 12.23
CA LEU A 266 12.62 23.40 11.60
C LEU A 266 13.35 22.25 12.31
N TRP A 267 13.23 22.14 13.64
CA TRP A 267 13.82 21.01 14.37
C TRP A 267 13.17 19.68 14.02
N TRP A 268 11.85 19.65 13.78
CA TRP A 268 11.14 18.47 13.32
C TRP A 268 11.53 18.11 11.88
N VAL A 269 11.70 19.12 11.02
CA VAL A 269 12.22 18.95 9.65
C VAL A 269 13.63 18.37 9.66
N ALA A 270 14.52 18.93 10.48
CA ALA A 270 15.88 18.43 10.63
C ALA A 270 15.89 16.98 11.16
N GLY A 271 15.09 16.68 12.18
CA GLY A 271 14.93 15.34 12.72
C GLY A 271 14.44 14.32 11.68
N PHE A 272 13.43 14.69 10.88
CA PHE A 272 12.93 13.84 9.81
C PHE A 272 13.94 13.67 8.66
N THR A 273 14.65 14.73 8.30
CA THR A 273 15.71 14.67 7.28
C THR A 273 16.82 13.73 7.72
N VAL A 274 17.27 13.82 8.98
CA VAL A 274 18.26 12.91 9.56
C VAL A 274 17.74 11.47 9.54
N LEU A 275 16.48 11.24 9.94
CA LEU A 275 15.86 9.92 9.86
C LEU A 275 15.91 9.37 8.42
N CYS A 276 15.47 10.13 7.41
CA CYS A 276 15.52 9.72 6.02
C CYS A 276 16.95 9.39 5.55
N VAL A 277 17.94 10.20 5.92
CA VAL A 277 19.35 9.95 5.58
C VAL A 277 19.86 8.67 6.25
N LEU A 278 19.54 8.45 7.53
CA LEU A 278 19.92 7.22 8.24
C LEU A 278 19.28 5.99 7.60
N VAL A 279 17.99 6.05 7.26
CA VAL A 279 17.27 4.96 6.59
C VAL A 279 17.83 4.72 5.19
N LEU A 280 18.22 5.77 4.46
CA LEU A 280 18.87 5.66 3.16
C LEU A 280 20.22 4.94 3.26
N ILE A 281 21.09 5.37 4.18
CA ILE A 281 22.39 4.74 4.41
C ILE A 281 22.19 3.28 4.83
N TRP A 282 21.21 3.03 5.70
CA TRP A 282 20.88 1.69 6.16
C TRP A 282 20.40 0.79 5.02
N GLY A 283 19.47 1.25 4.18
CA GLY A 283 18.98 0.52 3.01
C GLY A 283 20.08 0.23 1.97
N ILE A 284 21.05 1.13 1.81
CA ILE A 284 22.23 0.88 0.96
C ILE A 284 23.10 -0.23 1.57
N LYS A 285 23.39 -0.16 2.88
CA LYS A 285 24.23 -1.14 3.58
C LYS A 285 23.61 -2.54 3.61
N THR A 286 22.29 -2.64 3.71
CA THR A 286 21.57 -3.91 3.73
C THR A 286 21.20 -4.44 2.34
N HIS A 287 21.56 -3.71 1.27
CA HIS A 287 21.14 -3.98 -0.10
C HIS A 287 19.59 -4.06 -0.26
N ASP A 288 18.85 -3.42 0.63
CA ASP A 288 17.39 -3.32 0.55
C ASP A 288 17.01 -2.15 -0.36
N THR A 289 16.78 -2.47 -1.63
CA THR A 289 16.39 -1.47 -2.64
C THR A 289 15.08 -0.78 -2.29
N MET A 290 14.16 -1.49 -1.62
CA MET A 290 12.83 -0.99 -1.34
C MET A 290 12.88 0.11 -0.28
N VAL A 291 13.53 -0.16 0.86
CA VAL A 291 13.70 0.82 1.95
C VAL A 291 14.54 2.00 1.48
N ARG A 292 15.60 1.73 0.70
CA ARG A 292 16.43 2.78 0.08
C ARG A 292 15.58 3.71 -0.78
N ASP A 293 14.80 3.16 -1.70
CA ASP A 293 14.02 3.96 -2.66
C ASP A 293 12.90 4.74 -1.96
N MET A 294 12.27 4.17 -0.93
CA MET A 294 11.33 4.92 -0.07
C MET A 294 12.01 6.10 0.62
N ALA A 295 13.19 5.90 1.22
CA ALA A 295 13.91 6.98 1.89
C ALA A 295 14.23 8.13 0.94
N VAL A 296 14.65 7.83 -0.30
CA VAL A 296 14.85 8.85 -1.35
C VAL A 296 13.54 9.56 -1.69
N LEU A 297 12.45 8.81 -1.88
CA LEU A 297 11.13 9.38 -2.19
C LEU A 297 10.64 10.31 -1.09
N PHE A 298 10.75 9.91 0.18
CA PHE A 298 10.33 10.72 1.31
C PHE A 298 11.23 11.94 1.56
N LEU A 299 12.54 11.83 1.27
CA LEU A 299 13.45 12.97 1.32
C LEU A 299 13.12 14.00 0.24
N LEU A 300 12.80 13.55 -0.98
CA LEU A 300 12.31 14.43 -2.05
C LEU A 300 10.95 15.03 -1.69
N LEU A 301 10.04 14.22 -1.15
CA LEU A 301 8.72 14.68 -0.71
C LEU A 301 8.86 15.79 0.35
N ASP A 302 9.70 15.61 1.37
CA ASP A 302 9.93 16.63 2.40
C ASP A 302 10.58 17.88 1.81
N LEU A 303 11.59 17.74 0.95
CA LEU A 303 12.21 18.88 0.25
C LEU A 303 11.17 19.69 -0.53
N TYR A 304 10.30 19.04 -1.30
CA TYR A 304 9.24 19.73 -2.03
C TYR A 304 8.17 20.30 -1.10
N THR A 305 7.85 19.63 0.00
CA THR A 305 6.96 20.19 1.03
C THR A 305 7.51 21.52 1.54
N ARG A 306 8.80 21.59 1.87
CA ARG A 306 9.45 22.84 2.30
C ARG A 306 9.54 23.88 1.19
N TYR A 307 9.77 23.46 -0.05
CA TYR A 307 9.77 24.35 -1.20
C TYR A 307 8.43 25.09 -1.33
N PHE A 308 7.31 24.37 -1.23
CA PHE A 308 5.98 24.99 -1.20
C PHE A 308 5.78 25.83 0.06
N GLU A 309 6.14 25.32 1.23
CA GLU A 309 5.91 26.02 2.50
C GLU A 309 6.60 27.39 2.58
N TYR A 310 7.87 27.50 2.15
CA TYR A 310 8.63 28.74 2.32
C TYR A 310 8.61 29.67 1.11
N LEU A 311 8.48 29.15 -0.12
CA LEU A 311 8.63 29.95 -1.34
C LEU A 311 7.30 30.31 -2.00
N TRP A 312 6.20 29.64 -1.66
CA TRP A 312 4.91 29.86 -2.32
C TRP A 312 4.46 31.33 -2.28
N ASP A 313 4.50 31.97 -1.10
CA ASP A 313 4.07 33.37 -0.94
C ASP A 313 5.21 34.38 -1.11
N ARG A 314 6.46 33.92 -1.09
CA ARG A 314 7.66 34.76 -1.13
C ARG A 314 8.21 34.97 -2.54
N THR A 315 7.81 34.16 -3.51
CA THR A 315 8.36 34.19 -4.88
C THR A 315 7.31 34.48 -5.92
N HIS A 316 7.73 35.08 -7.04
CA HIS A 316 6.87 35.25 -8.20
C HIS A 316 6.47 33.87 -8.75
N LYS A 317 5.17 33.64 -8.98
CA LYS A 317 4.61 32.32 -9.34
C LYS A 317 5.28 31.73 -10.60
N GLY A 318 5.60 32.56 -11.58
CA GLY A 318 6.33 32.11 -12.78
C GLY A 318 7.73 31.56 -12.46
N VAL A 319 8.47 32.21 -11.56
CA VAL A 319 9.81 31.73 -11.14
C VAL A 319 9.67 30.46 -10.31
N PHE A 320 8.69 30.43 -9.40
CA PHE A 320 8.37 29.27 -8.58
C PHE A 320 8.12 28.01 -9.43
N PHE A 321 7.24 28.09 -10.43
CA PHE A 321 6.95 26.95 -11.28
C PHE A 321 8.08 26.62 -12.25
N THR A 322 8.90 27.60 -12.66
CA THR A 322 10.06 27.35 -13.52
C THR A 322 11.13 26.53 -12.79
N ILE A 323 11.46 26.89 -11.53
CA ILE A 323 12.41 26.12 -10.71
C ILE A 323 11.90 24.69 -10.51
N LEU A 324 10.60 24.55 -10.21
CA LEU A 324 9.96 23.24 -10.01
C LEU A 324 9.99 22.38 -11.29
N ALA A 325 9.72 22.99 -12.45
CA ALA A 325 9.77 22.29 -13.73
C ALA A 325 11.21 21.84 -14.06
N LEU A 326 12.19 22.70 -13.84
CA LEU A 326 13.60 22.39 -14.05
C LEU A 326 14.09 21.27 -13.11
N SER A 327 13.66 21.27 -11.84
CA SER A 327 14.03 20.22 -10.88
C SER A 327 13.45 18.87 -11.28
N PHE A 328 12.17 18.80 -11.67
CA PHE A 328 11.55 17.57 -12.15
C PHE A 328 12.17 17.08 -13.45
N TRP A 329 12.45 17.97 -14.40
CA TRP A 329 13.12 17.62 -15.65
C TRP A 329 14.52 17.04 -15.39
N TRP A 330 15.30 17.64 -14.50
CA TRP A 330 16.62 17.15 -14.14
C TRP A 330 16.58 15.77 -13.46
N LEU A 331 15.66 15.59 -12.51
CA LEU A 331 15.43 14.28 -11.86
C LEU A 331 15.03 13.21 -12.88
N GLY A 332 14.09 13.53 -13.78
CA GLY A 332 13.66 12.63 -14.85
C GLY A 332 14.83 12.21 -15.76
N LYS A 333 15.66 13.17 -16.16
CA LYS A 333 16.87 12.92 -16.96
C LYS A 333 17.90 12.06 -16.23
N MET A 334 18.06 12.24 -14.91
CA MET A 334 18.96 11.41 -14.10
C MET A 334 18.47 9.96 -14.04
N LEU A 335 17.17 9.75 -13.83
CA LEU A 335 16.54 8.43 -13.81
C LEU A 335 16.68 7.72 -15.16
N GLU A 336 16.41 8.43 -16.26
CA GLU A 336 16.56 7.89 -17.61
C GLU A 336 18.01 7.45 -17.90
N ARG A 337 19.00 8.25 -17.48
CA ARG A 337 20.42 7.91 -17.61
C ARG A 337 20.79 6.64 -16.83
N ARG A 338 20.28 6.48 -15.60
CA ARG A 338 20.51 5.25 -14.80
C ARG A 338 19.87 4.03 -15.46
N LEU A 339 18.65 4.16 -15.99
CA LEU A 339 17.97 3.11 -16.76
C LEU A 339 18.75 2.70 -18.01
N LYS A 340 19.32 3.67 -18.74
CA LYS A 340 20.18 3.39 -19.91
C LYS A 340 21.46 2.67 -19.53
N ARG A 341 22.12 3.06 -18.43
CA ARG A 341 23.34 2.37 -17.92
C ARG A 341 23.06 0.94 -17.49
N GLN A 342 21.98 0.68 -16.75
CA GLN A 342 21.59 -0.68 -16.36
C GLN A 342 21.26 -1.58 -17.56
N LYS A 343 20.75 -1.02 -18.66
CA LYS A 343 20.55 -1.77 -19.91
C LYS A 343 21.87 -2.07 -20.63
N ALA A 344 22.87 -1.22 -20.50
CA ALA A 344 24.20 -1.40 -21.11
C ALA A 344 25.07 -2.40 -20.34
N GLU A 345 24.93 -2.50 -19.01
CA GLU A 345 25.65 -3.49 -18.18
C GLU A 345 25.06 -4.92 -18.26
N LYS A 346 23.85 -5.06 -18.81
CA LYS A 346 23.18 -6.35 -19.06
C LYS A 346 23.33 -6.85 -20.51
N GLN A 347 23.97 -6.06 -21.38
CA GLN A 347 24.42 -6.45 -22.71
C GLN A 347 25.90 -6.81 -22.64
#